data_AF-A0A8B8AT90-F1
#
_entry.id   AF-A0A8B8AT90-F1
#
_cell.length_a   1.000
_cell.length_b   1.000
_cell.length_c   1.000
_cell.angle_alpha   90.00
_cell.angle_beta   90.00
_cell.angle_gamma   90.00
#
_symmetry.space_group_name_H-M   'P 1'
#
loop_
_entity.id
_entity.type
_entity.pdbx_description
1 polymer ?
#
loop_
_entity_poly.entity_id
_entity_poly.type
_entity_poly.pdbx_seq_one_letter_code
_entity_poly.pdbx_strand_id
1 'polypeptide(L)'
;MHNFLIVYTVFSYTSGSRKHGRENYVISDKCFQTTVNRELSNMTSRLPLLDSQDTVEDESACRELSQDLFGGASGDNACRHVLVPEKFMTDILQELRSLKKMVQQLGEASANDASTLKKEFKVEEQVFHKTYYQYLKGSFCVCPWVNTESADFKREVRRLIGDNCPQKFKVMASFATSKFTQLRNQFRRMLFHSTLDIQGLSLEGLCNFLYKTFTPPGESSIDKRKQRMTVIFRAFLSSKKFQECDKFWIEFKDFYDSVQADQRPNIIELLAEKEEKRIRRYREEQDKET
;
A
#
# COMPACT_ATOMS: atom_id res chain seq x y z
N MET A 1 14.79 32.95 21.20
CA MET A 1 14.22 32.14 22.31
C MET A 1 12.79 31.74 21.95
N HIS A 2 12.57 30.56 21.37
CA HIS A 2 11.26 29.91 21.31
C HIS A 2 11.50 28.41 21.57
N ASN A 3 10.97 27.95 22.71
CA ASN A 3 11.06 26.58 23.19
C ASN A 3 10.09 25.70 22.40
N PHE A 4 10.61 24.64 21.75
CA PHE A 4 9.77 23.54 21.26
C PHE A 4 9.75 22.43 22.31
N LEU A 5 8.58 22.26 22.92
CA LEU A 5 8.26 21.17 23.84
C LEU A 5 8.06 19.89 23.02
N ILE A 6 9.00 18.93 23.12
CA ILE A 6 8.84 17.59 22.56
C ILE A 6 8.06 16.75 23.58
N VAL A 7 6.82 16.38 23.25
CA VAL A 7 6.02 15.44 24.05
C VAL A 7 6.40 14.02 23.65
N TYR A 8 7.15 13.32 24.51
CA TYR A 8 7.33 11.87 24.44
C TYR A 8 6.14 11.19 25.11
N THR A 9 5.35 10.43 24.35
CA THR A 9 4.36 9.52 24.94
C THR A 9 4.95 8.12 25.03
N VAL A 10 5.45 7.77 26.21
CA VAL A 10 5.79 6.39 26.61
C VAL A 10 4.51 5.72 27.07
N PHE A 11 4.14 4.58 26.48
CA PHE A 11 3.11 3.71 27.05
C PHE A 11 3.73 2.38 27.46
N SER A 12 3.93 2.22 28.77
CA SER A 12 4.14 0.95 29.45
C SER A 12 2.78 0.35 29.78
N TYR A 13 2.55 -0.92 29.48
CA TYR A 13 1.41 -1.67 30.01
C TYR A 13 1.89 -2.63 31.09
N THR A 14 1.57 -2.31 32.35
CA THR A 14 1.59 -3.24 33.47
C THR A 14 0.22 -3.89 33.63
N SER A 15 0.18 -5.21 33.58
CA SER A 15 -1.03 -6.02 33.77
C SER A 15 -1.44 -6.02 35.24
N GLY A 16 -2.64 -5.54 35.56
CA GLY A 16 -3.21 -5.58 36.92
C GLY A 16 -4.73 -5.74 36.90
N SER A 17 -5.20 -6.91 37.36
CA SER A 17 -6.60 -7.24 37.61
C SER A 17 -7.20 -6.48 38.80
N ARG A 18 -8.41 -5.91 38.65
CA ARG A 18 -9.61 -6.18 39.50
C ARG A 18 -10.78 -5.19 39.25
N LYS A 19 -11.94 -5.79 38.95
CA LYS A 19 -13.35 -5.52 39.30
C LYS A 19 -13.86 -4.10 39.67
N HIS A 20 -15.03 -3.81 39.06
CA HIS A 20 -16.20 -2.99 39.47
C HIS A 20 -16.30 -1.52 39.03
N GLY A 21 -17.41 -1.20 38.33
CA GLY A 21 -18.17 0.04 38.52
C GLY A 21 -18.18 1.09 37.40
N ARG A 22 -19.17 0.97 36.49
CA ARG A 22 -19.93 2.01 35.74
C ARG A 22 -19.25 3.15 34.95
N GLU A 23 -19.93 3.38 33.82
CA GLU A 23 -20.08 4.61 33.01
C GLU A 23 -19.20 4.81 31.76
N ASN A 24 -19.90 4.59 30.63
CA ASN A 24 -19.61 4.77 29.23
C ASN A 24 -18.84 6.04 28.85
N TYR A 25 -17.77 5.85 28.08
CA TYR A 25 -17.46 6.69 26.92
C TYR A 25 -17.15 5.78 25.73
N VAL A 26 -18.13 5.64 24.82
CA VAL A 26 -17.92 5.01 23.51
C VAL A 26 -17.26 6.07 22.62
N ILE A 27 -15.94 6.03 22.54
CA ILE A 27 -15.23 6.77 21.48
C ILE A 27 -15.40 5.97 20.19
N SER A 28 -16.17 6.54 19.27
CA SER A 28 -16.51 5.95 17.97
C SER A 28 -15.25 5.75 17.11
N ASP A 29 -14.98 4.49 16.76
CA ASP A 29 -13.96 4.01 15.81
C ASP A 29 -14.04 4.60 14.39
N LYS A 30 -15.04 5.45 14.10
CA LYS A 30 -15.27 5.98 12.75
C LYS A 30 -14.28 7.05 12.32
N CYS A 31 -13.55 7.70 13.24
CA CYS A 31 -12.66 8.81 12.87
C CYS A 31 -11.24 8.36 12.48
N PHE A 32 -10.84 7.11 12.74
CA PHE A 32 -9.52 6.58 12.36
C PHE A 32 -9.54 5.86 11.00
N GLN A 33 -10.72 5.45 10.53
CA GLN A 33 -10.89 4.68 9.28
C GLN A 33 -10.77 5.51 8.00
N THR A 34 -10.91 6.84 8.06
CA THR A 34 -10.96 7.70 6.87
C THR A 34 -9.57 8.16 6.41
N THR A 35 -8.60 8.30 7.31
CA THR A 35 -7.31 8.91 6.98
C THR A 35 -6.35 7.94 6.28
N VAL A 36 -6.38 6.64 6.61
CA VAL A 36 -5.46 5.64 6.02
C VAL A 36 -5.88 5.22 4.60
N ASN A 37 -7.19 5.18 4.31
CA ASN A 37 -7.68 4.80 2.99
C ASN A 37 -7.48 5.90 1.93
N ARG A 38 -7.37 7.17 2.34
CA ARG A 38 -7.19 8.30 1.41
C ARG A 38 -5.75 8.41 0.88
N GLU A 39 -4.75 7.97 1.64
CA GLU A 39 -3.35 8.03 1.20
C GLU A 39 -2.94 6.87 0.29
N LEU A 40 -3.51 5.67 0.47
CA LEU A 40 -3.22 4.51 -0.39
C LEU A 40 -3.86 4.61 -1.77
N SER A 41 -5.01 5.28 -1.91
CA SER A 41 -5.65 5.51 -3.22
C SER A 41 -4.94 6.57 -4.06
N ASN A 42 -4.18 7.49 -3.45
CA ASN A 42 -3.48 8.54 -4.17
C ASN A 42 -2.14 8.08 -4.77
N MET A 43 -1.52 7.03 -4.23
CA MET A 43 -0.24 6.51 -4.74
C MET A 43 -0.36 5.63 -6.00
N THR A 44 -1.56 5.22 -6.40
CA THR A 44 -1.76 4.36 -7.59
C THR A 44 -1.95 5.13 -8.90
N SER A 45 -1.95 6.47 -8.88
CA SER A 45 -2.34 7.30 -10.03
C SER A 45 -1.23 8.14 -10.68
N ARG A 46 0.03 8.03 -10.23
CA ARG A 46 1.13 8.85 -10.78
C ARG A 46 2.40 8.04 -10.99
N LEU A 47 2.52 7.42 -12.16
CA LEU A 47 3.81 7.11 -12.78
C LEU A 47 3.83 7.75 -14.17
N PRO A 48 4.64 8.79 -14.43
CA PRO A 48 4.82 9.29 -15.78
C PRO A 48 5.83 8.42 -16.55
N LEU A 49 5.49 8.18 -17.83
CA LEU A 49 6.42 7.79 -18.89
C LEU A 49 7.57 8.81 -18.94
N LEU A 50 8.81 8.33 -18.94
CA LEU A 50 9.99 9.11 -19.30
C LEU A 50 10.23 8.92 -20.79
N ASP A 51 10.14 10.01 -21.55
CA ASP A 51 10.76 10.14 -22.87
C ASP A 51 11.51 11.47 -22.96
N SER A 52 12.58 11.44 -23.75
CA SER A 52 13.72 12.35 -23.78
C SER A 52 13.48 13.67 -24.54
N GLN A 53 14.01 14.80 -24.05
CA GLN A 53 14.95 15.70 -24.79
C GLN A 53 15.20 17.05 -24.08
N ASP A 54 16.40 17.56 -24.33
CA ASP A 54 17.10 18.72 -23.77
C ASP A 54 16.38 20.08 -23.86
N THR A 55 16.61 20.96 -22.87
CA THR A 55 17.28 22.27 -23.07
C THR A 55 17.52 23.01 -21.74
N VAL A 56 18.65 23.71 -21.71
CA VAL A 56 19.22 24.56 -20.67
C VAL A 56 18.58 25.97 -20.65
N GLU A 57 18.69 26.63 -19.48
CA GLU A 57 18.84 28.07 -19.21
C GLU A 57 17.81 28.77 -18.28
N ASP A 58 18.41 29.52 -17.36
CA ASP A 58 17.96 30.68 -16.57
C ASP A 58 16.91 30.57 -15.45
N GLU A 59 17.41 30.36 -14.23
CA GLU A 59 16.77 30.75 -12.99
C GLU A 59 17.08 32.22 -12.62
N SER A 60 16.00 32.96 -12.38
CA SER A 60 15.84 33.89 -11.25
C SER A 60 16.43 35.31 -11.34
N ALA A 61 15.81 36.13 -12.20
CA ALA A 61 15.77 37.59 -12.05
C ALA A 61 14.32 38.09 -11.87
N CYS A 62 13.77 37.93 -10.67
CA CYS A 62 12.62 38.70 -10.13
C CYS A 62 12.79 38.65 -8.60
N ARG A 63 13.56 39.53 -7.96
CA ARG A 63 13.22 40.94 -7.67
C ARG A 63 11.73 41.11 -7.43
N GLU A 64 11.35 41.06 -6.15
CA GLU A 64 10.47 42.01 -5.47
C GLU A 64 9.96 41.36 -4.19
N LEU A 65 10.49 41.80 -3.03
CA LEU A 65 9.82 41.85 -1.74
C LEU A 65 10.83 42.35 -0.69
N SER A 66 11.07 43.65 -0.73
CA SER A 66 11.65 44.39 0.39
C SER A 66 11.18 45.83 0.26
N GLN A 67 10.04 46.14 0.86
CA GLN A 67 9.68 47.51 1.21
C GLN A 67 9.12 47.56 2.63
N ASP A 68 10.00 48.07 3.48
CA ASP A 68 9.86 48.81 4.72
C ASP A 68 8.47 49.00 5.32
N LEU A 69 8.44 48.60 6.59
CA LEU A 69 7.33 48.70 7.53
C LEU A 69 7.68 49.68 8.65
N PHE A 70 8.23 50.87 8.34
CA PHE A 70 8.42 51.93 9.34
C PHE A 70 8.28 53.32 8.70
N GLY A 71 7.05 53.83 8.71
CA GLY A 71 6.77 55.24 8.55
C GLY A 71 6.68 55.93 9.92
N GLY A 72 7.52 56.95 10.12
CA GLY A 72 7.15 58.17 10.85
C GLY A 72 7.48 58.24 12.35
N ALA A 73 8.58 58.94 12.68
CA ALA A 73 8.60 59.93 13.76
C ALA A 73 9.77 60.90 13.56
N SER A 74 9.46 62.17 13.29
CA SER A 74 10.39 63.30 13.39
C SER A 74 10.91 63.45 14.81
N GLY A 75 12.19 63.80 14.95
CA GLY A 75 12.74 64.26 16.22
C GLY A 75 14.26 64.22 16.21
N ASP A 76 14.87 65.40 16.13
CA ASP A 76 16.29 65.66 16.30
C ASP A 76 16.93 64.80 17.41
N ASN A 77 18.01 64.08 17.09
CA ASN A 77 19.10 63.83 18.04
C ASN A 77 20.34 63.22 17.37
N ALA A 78 21.45 63.92 17.55
CA ALA A 78 22.85 63.58 17.33
C ALA A 78 23.17 62.13 16.88
N CYS A 79 23.72 62.02 15.67
CA CYS A 79 24.46 60.84 15.21
C CYS A 79 25.69 60.58 16.10
N ARG A 80 25.51 59.73 17.12
CA ARG A 80 26.62 58.95 17.70
C ARG A 80 26.86 57.75 16.80
N HIS A 81 27.88 57.82 15.95
CA HIS A 81 28.45 56.62 15.34
C HIS A 81 28.95 55.70 16.46
N VAL A 82 28.22 54.61 16.72
CA VAL A 82 28.76 53.48 17.48
C VAL A 82 29.79 52.82 16.57
N LEU A 83 31.07 53.14 16.79
CA LEU A 83 32.18 52.42 16.19
C LEU A 83 32.16 50.99 16.73
N VAL A 84 31.51 50.08 16.00
CA VAL A 84 31.66 48.65 16.23
C VAL A 84 33.12 48.32 15.93
N PRO A 85 33.90 47.80 16.91
CA PRO A 85 35.30 47.45 16.65
C PRO A 85 35.37 46.45 15.51
N GLU A 86 36.18 46.75 14.50
CA GLU A 86 36.34 45.91 13.29
C GLU A 86 36.66 44.45 13.63
N LYS A 87 37.35 44.24 14.76
CA LYS A 87 37.65 42.92 15.34
C LYS A 87 36.40 42.10 15.74
N PHE A 88 35.34 42.76 16.21
CA PHE A 88 34.12 42.06 16.64
C PHE A 88 33.39 41.40 15.47
N MET A 89 33.33 42.07 14.31
CA MET A 89 32.75 41.47 13.12
C MET A 89 33.61 40.34 12.54
N THR A 90 34.94 40.48 12.56
CA THR A 90 35.83 39.40 12.11
C THR A 90 35.73 38.17 13.00
N ASP A 91 35.60 38.35 14.31
CA ASP A 91 35.47 37.26 15.27
C ASP A 91 34.16 36.50 15.07
N ILE A 92 33.04 37.22 14.88
CA ILE A 92 31.73 36.60 14.56
C ILE A 92 31.78 35.81 13.26
N LEU A 93 32.39 36.38 12.21
CA LEU A 93 32.49 35.68 10.91
C LEU A 93 33.38 34.44 10.99
N GLN A 94 34.41 34.47 11.83
CA GLN A 94 35.28 33.33 12.07
C GLN A 94 34.59 32.23 12.88
N GLU A 95 33.80 32.59 13.89
CA GLU A 95 32.95 31.64 14.63
C GLU A 95 31.90 31.00 13.71
N LEU A 96 31.21 31.76 12.88
CA LEU A 96 30.23 31.23 11.92
C LEU A 96 30.87 30.28 10.91
N ARG A 97 32.09 30.59 10.43
CA ARG A 97 32.83 29.72 9.52
C ARG A 97 33.28 28.42 10.21
N SER A 98 33.66 28.50 11.48
CA SER A 98 34.06 27.34 12.29
C SER A 98 32.86 26.46 12.62
N LEU A 99 31.72 27.06 12.93
CA LEU A 99 30.47 26.36 13.18
C LEU A 99 29.96 25.66 11.91
N LYS A 100 30.03 26.32 10.75
CA LYS A 100 29.70 25.71 9.46
C LYS A 100 30.59 24.50 9.15
N LYS A 101 31.89 24.58 9.43
CA LYS A 101 32.82 23.44 9.27
C LYS A 101 32.49 22.30 10.22
N MET A 102 32.17 22.57 11.49
CA MET A 102 31.77 21.53 12.44
C MET A 102 30.46 20.85 12.04
N VAL A 103 29.44 21.62 11.61
CA VAL A 103 28.17 21.07 11.11
C VAL A 103 28.39 20.22 9.86
N GLN A 104 29.26 20.66 8.96
CA GLN A 104 29.60 19.90 7.76
C GLN A 104 30.35 18.59 8.09
N GLN A 105 31.31 18.64 9.02
CA GLN A 105 32.03 17.45 9.49
C GLN A 105 31.13 16.47 10.23
N LEU A 106 30.15 16.95 11.02
CA LEU A 106 29.11 16.11 11.62
C LEU A 106 28.17 15.50 10.57
N GLY A 107 27.84 16.25 9.51
CA GLY A 107 27.07 15.74 8.38
C GLY A 107 27.81 14.66 7.60
N GLU A 108 29.11 14.84 7.38
CA GLU A 108 29.98 13.89 6.67
C GLU A 108 30.29 12.64 7.52
N ALA A 109 30.51 12.79 8.83
CA ALA A 109 30.62 11.66 9.76
C ALA A 109 29.31 10.85 9.83
N SER A 110 28.16 11.54 9.87
CA SER A 110 26.85 10.89 9.82
C SER A 110 26.57 10.21 8.48
N ALA A 111 27.11 10.71 7.36
CA ALA A 111 26.96 10.10 6.04
C ALA A 111 27.83 8.84 5.89
N ASN A 112 29.03 8.87 6.45
CA ASN A 112 29.96 7.74 6.41
C ASN A 112 29.50 6.57 7.31
N ASP A 113 28.94 6.86 8.49
CA ASP A 113 28.33 5.83 9.35
C ASP A 113 26.99 5.31 8.82
N ALA A 114 26.19 6.13 8.13
CA ALA A 114 24.93 5.71 7.53
C ALA A 114 25.11 4.77 6.33
N SER A 115 26.22 4.89 5.59
CA SER A 115 26.52 4.07 4.41
C SER A 115 26.80 2.60 4.76
N THR A 116 27.28 2.32 5.97
CA THR A 116 27.63 0.97 6.43
C THR A 116 26.50 0.29 7.23
N LEU A 117 25.52 1.06 7.73
CA LEU A 117 24.47 0.58 8.65
C LEU A 117 23.02 0.60 8.14
N LYS A 118 22.74 1.16 6.96
CA LYS A 118 21.38 1.08 6.36
C LYS A 118 21.38 0.19 5.12
N LYS A 119 21.63 -1.10 5.31
CA LYS A 119 21.18 -2.08 4.30
C LYS A 119 19.66 -2.06 4.33
N GLU A 120 19.06 -1.33 3.39
CA GLU A 120 17.61 -1.23 3.25
C GLU A 120 17.02 -2.64 3.17
N PHE A 121 16.04 -2.92 4.03
CA PHE A 121 15.41 -4.23 4.06
C PHE A 121 14.65 -4.45 2.74
N LYS A 122 15.17 -5.34 1.89
CA LYS A 122 14.56 -5.75 0.63
C LYS A 122 14.14 -7.21 0.72
N VAL A 123 12.87 -7.48 0.43
CA VAL A 123 12.26 -8.82 0.61
C VAL A 123 12.90 -9.84 -0.31
N GLU A 124 13.21 -9.45 -1.55
CA GLU A 124 13.79 -10.29 -2.60
C GLU A 124 15.18 -10.83 -2.24
N GLU A 125 15.93 -10.09 -1.42
CA GLU A 125 17.26 -10.47 -0.96
C GLU A 125 17.21 -11.40 0.28
N GLN A 126 16.03 -11.61 0.86
CA GLN A 126 15.88 -12.43 2.07
C GLN A 126 15.77 -13.92 1.74
N VAL A 127 16.33 -14.76 2.61
CA VAL A 127 16.29 -16.23 2.50
C VAL A 127 14.85 -16.76 2.47
N PHE A 128 13.92 -16.07 3.12
CA PHE A 128 12.52 -16.44 3.16
C PHE A 128 11.68 -15.93 1.97
N HIS A 129 12.25 -15.18 1.02
CA HIS A 129 11.53 -14.61 -0.12
C HIS A 129 10.65 -15.65 -0.82
N LYS A 130 11.22 -16.81 -1.15
CA LYS A 130 10.51 -17.90 -1.84
C LYS A 130 9.33 -18.41 -1.01
N THR A 131 9.53 -18.63 0.28
CA THR A 131 8.48 -19.10 1.20
C THR A 131 7.36 -18.07 1.30
N TYR A 132 7.71 -16.80 1.44
CA TYR A 132 6.73 -15.72 1.49
C TYR A 132 5.92 -15.62 0.20
N TYR A 133 6.57 -15.72 -0.95
CA TYR A 133 5.90 -15.69 -2.23
C TYR A 133 4.93 -16.86 -2.43
N GLN A 134 5.26 -18.06 -1.95
CA GLN A 134 4.35 -19.22 -1.97
C GLN A 134 3.12 -18.99 -1.07
N TYR A 135 3.33 -18.43 0.13
CA TYR A 135 2.22 -18.03 1.00
C TYR A 135 1.29 -17.01 0.33
N LEU A 136 1.86 -15.99 -0.33
CA LEU A 136 1.10 -14.98 -1.07
C LEU A 136 0.29 -15.59 -2.22
N LYS A 137 0.88 -16.54 -2.95
CA LYS A 137 0.21 -17.32 -4.01
C LYS A 137 -0.97 -18.13 -3.49
N GLY A 138 -0.80 -18.85 -2.39
CA GLY A 138 -1.88 -19.60 -1.73
C GLY A 138 -3.01 -18.67 -1.26
N SER A 139 -2.63 -17.53 -0.66
CA SER A 139 -3.59 -16.50 -0.23
C SER A 139 -4.37 -15.89 -1.40
N PHE A 140 -3.69 -15.61 -2.51
CA PHE A 140 -4.28 -15.06 -3.74
C PHE A 140 -5.37 -15.97 -4.32
N CYS A 141 -5.20 -17.30 -4.24
CA CYS A 141 -6.20 -18.27 -4.72
C CYS A 141 -7.53 -18.20 -3.94
N VAL A 142 -7.49 -17.67 -2.71
CA VAL A 142 -8.67 -17.55 -1.84
C VAL A 142 -9.24 -16.14 -1.84
N CYS A 143 -8.39 -15.12 -1.96
CA CYS A 143 -8.77 -13.71 -2.02
C CYS A 143 -7.79 -12.95 -2.92
N PRO A 144 -8.23 -12.35 -4.04
CA PRO A 144 -7.36 -11.62 -4.97
C PRO A 144 -6.81 -10.29 -4.44
N TRP A 145 -7.13 -9.91 -3.21
CA TRP A 145 -6.69 -8.67 -2.56
C TRP A 145 -5.91 -8.98 -1.28
N VAL A 146 -4.85 -8.21 -1.04
CA VAL A 146 -4.08 -8.33 0.20
C VAL A 146 -4.92 -7.78 1.34
N ASN A 147 -5.06 -8.58 2.40
CA ASN A 147 -5.64 -8.13 3.66
C ASN A 147 -4.53 -8.03 4.71
N THR A 148 -3.92 -6.85 4.83
CA THR A 148 -2.85 -6.58 5.80
C THR A 148 -3.34 -6.60 7.25
N GLU A 149 -4.65 -6.41 7.46
CA GLU A 149 -5.25 -6.41 8.78
C GLU A 149 -5.55 -7.80 9.31
N SER A 150 -5.60 -8.79 8.42
CA SER A 150 -5.81 -10.20 8.78
C SER A 150 -4.79 -10.68 9.81
N ALA A 151 -5.31 -11.34 10.86
CA ALA A 151 -4.47 -11.96 11.88
C ALA A 151 -3.52 -13.02 11.28
N ASP A 152 -3.95 -13.72 10.23
CA ASP A 152 -3.13 -14.72 9.54
C ASP A 152 -1.96 -14.07 8.80
N PHE A 153 -2.21 -12.96 8.10
CA PHE A 153 -1.18 -12.19 7.42
C PHE A 153 -0.15 -11.62 8.41
N LYS A 154 -0.63 -10.98 9.47
CA LYS A 154 0.23 -10.43 10.53
C LYS A 154 1.04 -11.54 11.22
N ARG A 155 0.47 -12.71 11.44
CA ARG A 155 1.17 -13.86 12.04
C ARG A 155 2.27 -14.38 11.12
N GLU A 156 1.96 -14.57 9.84
CA GLU A 156 2.93 -15.10 8.88
C GLU A 156 4.10 -14.15 8.64
N VAL A 157 3.82 -12.85 8.49
CA VAL A 157 4.88 -11.84 8.33
C VAL A 157 5.78 -11.78 9.57
N ARG A 158 5.19 -11.83 10.78
CA ARG A 158 5.98 -11.88 12.03
C ARG A 158 6.81 -13.16 12.14
N ARG A 159 6.27 -14.30 11.72
CA ARG A 159 6.99 -15.59 11.69
C ARG A 159 8.23 -15.53 10.80
N LEU A 160 8.14 -14.85 9.67
CA LEU A 160 9.24 -14.74 8.70
C LEU A 160 10.29 -13.71 9.10
N ILE A 161 9.87 -12.55 9.62
CA ILE A 161 10.78 -11.49 10.04
C ILE A 161 11.48 -11.85 11.36
N GLY A 162 10.79 -12.57 12.25
CA GLY A 162 11.29 -12.93 13.58
C GLY A 162 11.25 -11.81 14.62
N ASP A 163 10.77 -10.62 14.25
CA ASP A 163 10.59 -9.47 15.13
C ASP A 163 9.27 -8.73 14.84
N ASN A 164 8.92 -7.77 15.71
CA ASN A 164 7.75 -6.90 15.54
C ASN A 164 8.13 -5.53 14.94
N CYS A 165 9.11 -5.47 14.04
CA CYS A 165 9.57 -4.21 13.44
C CYS A 165 8.49 -3.62 12.48
N PRO A 166 7.91 -2.45 12.77
CA PRO A 166 6.87 -1.86 11.92
C PRO A 166 7.36 -1.53 10.50
N GLN A 167 8.63 -1.11 10.35
CA GLN A 167 9.22 -0.77 9.06
C GLN A 167 9.33 -2.01 8.17
N LYS A 168 9.85 -3.13 8.68
CA LYS A 168 9.93 -4.39 7.92
C LYS A 168 8.54 -4.92 7.55
N PHE A 169 7.57 -4.79 8.46
CA PHE A 169 6.18 -5.14 8.15
C PHE A 169 5.61 -4.30 7.00
N LYS A 170 5.83 -2.97 7.01
CA LYS A 170 5.41 -2.09 5.91
C LYS A 170 6.02 -2.50 4.57
N VAL A 171 7.32 -2.83 4.55
CA VAL A 171 7.98 -3.32 3.33
C VAL A 171 7.36 -4.64 2.85
N MET A 172 7.11 -5.59 3.75
CA MET A 172 6.48 -6.88 3.42
C MET A 172 5.04 -6.71 2.87
N ALA A 173 4.28 -5.78 3.43
CA ALA A 173 2.93 -5.44 2.97
C ALA A 173 2.93 -4.75 1.60
N SER A 174 3.87 -3.84 1.37
CA SER A 174 4.07 -3.19 0.07
C SER A 174 4.45 -4.22 -1.01
N PHE A 175 5.41 -5.11 -0.68
CA PHE A 175 5.80 -6.22 -1.55
C PHE A 175 4.60 -7.12 -1.88
N ALA A 176 3.79 -7.50 -0.89
CA ALA A 176 2.59 -8.31 -1.11
C ALA A 176 1.61 -7.63 -2.06
N THR A 177 1.37 -6.33 -1.87
CA THR A 177 0.46 -5.53 -2.72
C THR A 177 0.94 -5.48 -4.17
N SER A 178 2.25 -5.28 -4.38
CA SER A 178 2.87 -5.32 -5.70
C SER A 178 2.71 -6.70 -6.36
N LYS A 179 3.00 -7.78 -5.62
CA LYS A 179 2.85 -9.15 -6.12
C LYS A 179 1.39 -9.51 -6.44
N PHE A 180 0.43 -9.10 -5.61
CA PHE A 180 -0.99 -9.32 -5.90
C PHE A 180 -1.43 -8.59 -7.16
N THR A 181 -0.90 -7.40 -7.44
CA THR A 181 -1.14 -6.70 -8.71
C THR A 181 -0.58 -7.48 -9.90
N GLN A 182 0.62 -8.03 -9.79
CA GLN A 182 1.21 -8.90 -10.83
C GLN A 182 0.38 -10.17 -11.04
N LEU A 183 -0.03 -10.84 -9.97
CA LEU A 183 -0.86 -12.06 -10.02
C LEU A 183 -2.23 -11.78 -10.64
N ARG A 184 -2.88 -10.66 -10.27
CA ARG A 184 -4.13 -10.19 -10.88
C ARG A 184 -3.97 -9.95 -12.39
N ASN A 185 -2.87 -9.33 -12.81
CA ASN A 185 -2.62 -9.12 -14.24
C ASN A 185 -2.41 -10.44 -14.99
N GLN A 186 -1.70 -11.39 -14.39
CA GLN A 186 -1.54 -12.74 -14.96
C GLN A 186 -2.89 -13.46 -15.04
N PHE A 187 -3.69 -13.42 -13.97
CA PHE A 187 -5.02 -14.01 -13.92
C PHE A 187 -5.94 -13.43 -14.99
N ARG A 188 -5.95 -12.10 -15.15
CA ARG A 188 -6.71 -11.39 -16.18
C ARG A 188 -6.31 -11.84 -17.58
N ARG A 189 -5.00 -11.96 -17.87
CA ARG A 189 -4.51 -12.45 -19.16
C ARG A 189 -4.99 -13.88 -19.44
N MET A 190 -4.92 -14.77 -18.44
CA MET A 190 -5.41 -16.14 -18.60
C MET A 190 -6.91 -16.23 -18.87
N LEU A 191 -7.70 -15.21 -18.52
CA LEU A 191 -9.13 -15.22 -18.78
C LEU A 191 -9.47 -14.71 -20.17
N PHE A 192 -8.92 -13.56 -20.55
CA PHE A 192 -9.33 -12.87 -21.77
C PHE A 192 -8.54 -13.31 -23.01
N HIS A 193 -7.36 -13.91 -22.83
CA HIS A 193 -6.48 -14.35 -23.93
C HIS A 193 -6.40 -15.89 -24.02
N SER A 194 -7.28 -16.60 -23.33
CA SER A 194 -7.36 -18.05 -23.44
C SER A 194 -8.07 -18.47 -24.72
N THR A 195 -7.58 -19.54 -25.34
CA THR A 195 -8.27 -20.23 -26.43
C THR A 195 -9.33 -21.22 -25.93
N LEU A 196 -9.36 -21.49 -24.62
CA LEU A 196 -10.38 -22.34 -24.01
C LEU A 196 -11.69 -21.59 -23.83
N ASP A 197 -12.80 -22.26 -24.10
CA ASP A 197 -14.12 -21.76 -23.76
C ASP A 197 -14.36 -21.81 -22.24
N ILE A 198 -14.01 -20.71 -21.57
CA ILE A 198 -14.17 -20.52 -20.12
C ILE A 198 -15.64 -20.61 -19.68
N GLN A 199 -16.57 -20.25 -20.57
CA GLN A 199 -18.00 -20.22 -20.27
C GLN A 199 -18.58 -21.64 -20.23
N GLY A 200 -18.09 -22.55 -21.06
CA GLY A 200 -18.53 -23.94 -21.13
C GLY A 200 -17.90 -24.90 -20.11
N LEU A 201 -16.80 -24.51 -19.44
CA LEU A 201 -16.08 -25.38 -18.50
C LEU A 201 -16.95 -25.84 -17.31
N SER A 202 -16.73 -27.05 -16.79
CA SER A 202 -17.29 -27.44 -15.49
C SER A 202 -16.70 -26.57 -14.37
N LEU A 203 -17.36 -26.50 -13.21
CA LEU A 203 -16.85 -25.72 -12.07
C LEU A 203 -15.45 -26.20 -11.65
N GLU A 204 -15.24 -27.52 -11.61
CA GLU A 204 -13.95 -28.13 -11.29
C GLU A 204 -12.89 -27.83 -12.36
N GLY A 205 -13.26 -27.95 -13.63
CA GLY A 205 -12.37 -27.63 -14.75
C GLY A 205 -11.93 -26.16 -14.74
N LEU A 206 -12.87 -25.25 -14.46
CA LEU A 206 -12.58 -23.84 -14.31
C LEU A 206 -11.69 -23.58 -13.09
N CYS A 207 -12.00 -24.16 -11.93
CA CYS A 207 -11.20 -24.00 -10.71
C CYS A 207 -9.75 -24.45 -10.95
N ASN A 208 -9.56 -25.60 -11.59
CA ASN A 208 -8.23 -26.09 -11.93
C ASN A 208 -7.53 -25.16 -12.93
N PHE A 209 -8.22 -24.72 -13.99
CA PHE A 209 -7.67 -23.80 -14.98
C PHE A 209 -7.19 -22.48 -14.34
N LEU A 210 -8.01 -21.87 -13.49
CA LEU A 210 -7.72 -20.58 -12.87
C LEU A 210 -6.57 -20.65 -11.86
N TYR A 211 -6.48 -21.73 -11.06
CA TYR A 211 -5.59 -21.75 -9.90
C TYR A 211 -4.39 -22.67 -10.02
N LYS A 212 -4.29 -23.54 -11.03
CA LYS A 212 -3.16 -24.48 -11.19
C LYS A 212 -1.81 -23.78 -11.24
N THR A 213 -1.71 -22.61 -11.86
CA THR A 213 -0.46 -21.82 -11.98
C THR A 213 -0.08 -21.06 -10.71
N PHE A 214 -1.05 -20.83 -9.84
CA PHE A 214 -0.89 -20.12 -8.56
C PHE A 214 -0.84 -21.05 -7.35
N THR A 215 -1.25 -22.30 -7.50
CA THR A 215 -1.24 -23.27 -6.40
C THR A 215 0.20 -23.68 -6.08
N PRO A 216 0.65 -23.55 -4.81
CA PRO A 216 1.96 -24.02 -4.40
C PRO A 216 2.18 -25.52 -4.67
N PRO A 217 3.43 -25.97 -4.91
CA PRO A 217 3.73 -27.38 -5.09
C PRO A 217 3.26 -28.21 -3.88
N GLY A 218 2.55 -29.31 -4.12
CA GLY A 218 2.03 -30.20 -3.07
C GLY A 218 0.63 -29.82 -2.57
N GLU A 219 0.06 -28.69 -2.98
CA GLU A 219 -1.33 -28.34 -2.69
C GLU A 219 -2.28 -28.72 -3.85
N SER A 220 -3.54 -29.04 -3.52
CA SER A 220 -4.58 -29.27 -4.52
C SER A 220 -5.04 -27.95 -5.12
N SER A 221 -5.16 -27.88 -6.45
CA SER A 221 -5.82 -26.77 -7.17
C SER A 221 -7.32 -26.71 -6.91
N ILE A 222 -7.90 -27.80 -6.40
CA ILE A 222 -9.32 -27.94 -6.10
C ILE A 222 -9.48 -28.04 -4.58
N ASP A 223 -9.94 -26.94 -3.99
CA ASP A 223 -10.21 -26.73 -2.56
C ASP A 223 -11.56 -26.02 -2.47
N LYS A 224 -12.37 -26.29 -1.44
CA LYS A 224 -13.65 -25.61 -1.16
C LYS A 224 -13.54 -24.08 -1.22
N ARG A 225 -12.45 -23.49 -0.73
CA ARG A 225 -12.24 -22.03 -0.77
C ARG A 225 -11.99 -21.53 -2.20
N LYS A 226 -11.17 -22.26 -2.97
CA LYS A 226 -10.92 -21.96 -4.40
C LYS A 226 -12.18 -22.16 -5.24
N GLN A 227 -12.96 -23.20 -4.95
CA GLN A 227 -14.26 -23.44 -5.59
C GLN A 227 -15.24 -22.31 -5.29
N ARG A 228 -15.34 -21.86 -4.03
CA ARG A 228 -16.17 -20.71 -3.66
C ARG A 228 -15.77 -19.46 -4.45
N MET A 229 -14.48 -19.15 -4.54
CA MET A 229 -14.03 -18.01 -5.35
C MET A 229 -14.33 -18.21 -6.83
N THR A 230 -14.18 -19.43 -7.36
CA THR A 230 -14.53 -19.76 -8.75
C THR A 230 -16.01 -19.49 -9.04
N VAL A 231 -16.91 -19.86 -8.13
CA VAL A 231 -18.36 -19.59 -8.26
C VAL A 231 -18.62 -18.10 -8.33
N ILE A 232 -18.06 -17.31 -7.42
CA ILE A 232 -18.22 -15.84 -7.40
C ILE A 232 -17.68 -15.25 -8.70
N PHE A 233 -16.50 -15.70 -9.13
CA PHE A 233 -15.85 -15.24 -10.34
C PHE A 233 -16.69 -15.53 -11.59
N ARG A 234 -17.22 -16.75 -11.70
CA ARG A 234 -18.08 -17.15 -12.81
C ARG A 234 -19.40 -16.39 -12.83
N ALA A 235 -20.04 -16.21 -11.67
CA ALA A 235 -21.26 -15.42 -11.55
C ALA A 235 -21.04 -13.94 -11.95
N PHE A 236 -19.88 -13.37 -11.61
CA PHE A 236 -19.50 -12.05 -12.07
C PHE A 236 -19.38 -11.99 -13.60
N LEU A 237 -18.63 -12.94 -14.19
CA LEU A 237 -18.44 -13.02 -15.64
C LEU A 237 -19.73 -13.29 -16.41
N SER A 238 -20.72 -13.97 -15.83
CA SER A 238 -22.01 -14.23 -16.46
C SER A 238 -22.95 -13.02 -16.37
N SER A 239 -22.82 -12.22 -15.31
CA SER A 239 -23.70 -11.07 -15.04
C SER A 239 -23.50 -9.89 -15.99
N LYS A 240 -22.31 -9.73 -16.58
CA LYS A 240 -22.10 -8.75 -17.64
C LYS A 240 -21.39 -9.38 -18.82
N LYS A 241 -21.71 -8.93 -20.04
CA LYS A 241 -20.96 -9.21 -21.26
C LYS A 241 -19.60 -8.50 -21.20
N PHE A 242 -18.74 -8.92 -20.28
CA PHE A 242 -17.49 -8.22 -20.02
C PHE A 242 -16.50 -8.46 -21.16
N GLN A 243 -16.15 -7.38 -21.84
CA GLN A 243 -14.93 -7.26 -22.59
C GLN A 243 -13.78 -6.89 -21.64
N GLU A 244 -12.56 -7.23 -22.01
CA GLU A 244 -11.37 -6.84 -21.26
C GLU A 244 -11.36 -5.31 -21.03
N CYS A 245 -11.39 -4.88 -19.77
CA CYS A 245 -11.39 -3.45 -19.45
C CYS A 245 -10.53 -3.13 -18.21
N ASP A 246 -10.09 -1.88 -18.11
CA ASP A 246 -9.22 -1.40 -17.03
C ASP A 246 -9.90 -1.46 -15.65
N LYS A 247 -11.23 -1.40 -15.63
CA LYS A 247 -12.04 -1.40 -14.40
C LYS A 247 -12.38 -2.80 -13.89
N PHE A 248 -11.95 -3.86 -14.57
CA PHE A 248 -12.29 -5.25 -14.27
C PHE A 248 -12.16 -5.60 -12.77
N TRP A 249 -11.00 -5.29 -12.17
CA TRP A 249 -10.74 -5.64 -10.77
C TRP A 249 -11.49 -4.79 -9.75
N ILE A 250 -11.88 -3.57 -10.12
CA ILE A 250 -12.69 -2.69 -9.27
C ILE A 250 -14.11 -3.24 -9.24
N GLU A 251 -14.69 -3.48 -10.41
CA GLU A 251 -16.05 -4.01 -10.52
C GLU A 251 -16.18 -5.41 -9.94
N PHE A 252 -15.16 -6.25 -10.11
CA PHE A 252 -15.14 -7.57 -9.48
C PHE A 252 -15.04 -7.46 -7.95
N LYS A 253 -14.30 -6.48 -7.43
CA LYS A 253 -14.22 -6.24 -5.98
C LYS A 253 -15.58 -5.84 -5.43
N ASP A 254 -16.27 -4.92 -6.08
CA ASP A 254 -17.60 -4.47 -5.65
C ASP A 254 -18.60 -5.64 -5.65
N PHE A 255 -18.57 -6.48 -6.69
CA PHE A 255 -19.38 -7.69 -6.74
C PHE A 255 -19.02 -8.68 -5.62
N TYR A 256 -17.73 -8.95 -5.41
CA TYR A 256 -17.25 -9.83 -4.35
C TYR A 256 -17.71 -9.33 -2.98
N ASP A 257 -17.52 -8.05 -2.68
CA ASP A 257 -17.91 -7.43 -1.41
C ASP A 257 -19.43 -7.52 -1.21
N SER A 258 -20.23 -7.36 -2.27
CA SER A 258 -21.69 -7.55 -2.21
C SER A 258 -22.09 -8.99 -1.86
N VAL A 259 -21.37 -9.99 -2.39
CA VAL A 259 -21.60 -11.41 -2.05
C VAL A 259 -21.16 -11.73 -0.63
N GLN A 260 -20.09 -11.11 -0.13
CA GLN A 260 -19.67 -11.28 1.26
C GLN A 260 -20.59 -10.59 2.26
N ALA A 261 -21.21 -9.46 1.88
CA ALA A 261 -22.18 -8.75 2.69
C ALA A 261 -23.56 -9.44 2.73
N ASP A 262 -23.81 -10.35 1.80
CA ASP A 262 -25.03 -11.15 1.77
C ASP A 262 -25.08 -12.09 2.99
N GLN A 263 -26.07 -11.89 3.85
CA GLN A 263 -26.22 -12.65 5.10
C GLN A 263 -26.78 -14.05 4.88
N ARG A 264 -27.21 -14.40 3.66
CA ARG A 264 -27.75 -15.72 3.36
C ARG A 264 -26.65 -16.78 3.48
N PRO A 265 -26.82 -17.80 4.32
CA PRO A 265 -25.79 -18.82 4.53
C PRO A 265 -25.54 -19.67 3.28
N ASN A 266 -26.51 -19.73 2.36
CA ASN A 266 -26.48 -20.53 1.15
C ASN A 266 -26.22 -19.72 -0.14
N ILE A 267 -25.73 -18.48 -0.03
CA ILE A 267 -25.55 -17.60 -1.20
C ILE A 267 -24.64 -18.21 -2.26
N ILE A 268 -23.60 -18.94 -1.84
CA ILE A 268 -22.64 -19.56 -2.75
C ILE A 268 -23.28 -20.72 -3.51
N GLU A 269 -24.06 -21.55 -2.82
CA GLU A 269 -24.81 -22.67 -3.39
C GLU A 269 -25.83 -22.17 -4.41
N LEU A 270 -26.57 -21.09 -4.08
CA LEU A 270 -27.52 -20.47 -5.01
C LEU A 270 -26.84 -19.93 -6.28
N LEU A 271 -25.67 -19.31 -6.14
CA LEU A 271 -24.87 -18.85 -7.29
C LEU A 271 -24.37 -20.04 -8.13
N ALA A 272 -23.90 -21.11 -7.48
CA ALA A 272 -23.42 -22.31 -8.15
C ALA A 272 -24.54 -22.99 -8.96
N GLU A 273 -25.72 -23.17 -8.37
CA GLU A 273 -26.89 -23.74 -9.06
C GLU A 273 -27.34 -22.90 -10.26
N LYS A 274 -27.33 -21.57 -10.12
CA LYS A 274 -27.68 -20.65 -11.20
C LYS A 274 -26.70 -20.80 -12.38
N GLU A 275 -25.40 -20.90 -12.09
CA GLU A 275 -24.38 -21.09 -13.11
C GLU A 275 -24.47 -22.48 -13.77
N GLU A 276 -24.74 -23.54 -13.01
CA GLU A 276 -24.92 -24.88 -13.57
C GLU A 276 -26.09 -24.93 -14.57
N LYS A 277 -27.23 -24.30 -14.22
CA LYS A 277 -28.38 -24.17 -15.13
C LYS A 277 -28.07 -23.35 -16.38
N ARG A 278 -27.18 -22.36 -16.28
CA ARG A 278 -26.72 -21.57 -17.43
C ARG A 278 -25.81 -22.40 -18.34
N ILE A 279 -24.85 -23.12 -17.77
CA ILE A 279 -23.92 -23.97 -18.53
C ILE A 279 -24.65 -25.08 -19.26
N ARG A 280 -25.63 -25.72 -18.62
CA ARG A 280 -26.47 -26.73 -19.28
C ARG A 280 -27.14 -26.16 -20.53
N ARG A 281 -27.78 -24.99 -20.43
CA ARG A 281 -28.41 -24.32 -21.59
C ARG A 281 -27.40 -23.96 -22.68
N TYR A 282 -26.25 -23.42 -22.28
CA TYR A 282 -25.18 -23.08 -23.22
C TYR A 282 -24.68 -24.30 -24.00
N ARG A 283 -24.52 -25.47 -23.35
CA ARG A 283 -24.13 -26.71 -24.03
C ARG A 283 -25.23 -27.23 -24.96
N GLU A 284 -26.48 -27.19 -24.52
CA GLU A 284 -27.63 -27.58 -25.36
C GLU A 284 -27.80 -26.69 -26.60
N GLU A 285 -27.37 -25.42 -26.54
CA GLU A 285 -27.37 -24.50 -27.69
C GLU A 285 -26.23 -24.84 -28.67
N GLN A 286 -25.02 -25.11 -28.16
CA GLN A 286 -23.87 -25.54 -28.97
C GLN A 286 -24.14 -26.86 -29.72
N ASP A 287 -24.77 -27.82 -29.04
CA ASP A 287 -25.11 -29.13 -29.63
C ASP A 287 -26.17 -29.04 -30.75
N LYS A 288 -26.93 -27.95 -30.82
CA LYS A 288 -27.92 -27.70 -31.89
C LYS A 288 -27.32 -27.01 -33.11
N GLU A 289 -26.18 -26.36 -32.96
CA GLU A 289 -25.46 -25.65 -34.03
C GLU A 289 -24.45 -26.55 -34.76
N THR A 290 -24.22 -27.78 -34.26
CA THR A 290 -23.29 -28.78 -34.83
C THR A 290 -24.05 -29.89 -35.56
#